data_AF-A0A7Y3P204-F1
#
_entry.id   AF-A0A7Y3P204-F1
#
_cell.length_a   1.000
_cell.length_b   1.000
_cell.length_c   1.000
_cell.angle_alpha   90.00
_cell.angle_beta   90.00
_cell.angle_gamma   90.00
#
_symmetry.space_group_name_H-M   'P 1'
#
loop_
_entity.id
_entity.type
_entity.pdbx_description
1 polymer ?
#
loop_
_entity_poly.entity_id
_entity_poly.type
_entity_poly.pdbx_seq_one_letter_code
_entity_poly.pdbx_strand_id
1 'polypeptide(L)'
;MKTNRLCALTAGILFLMPSLNFGQAPTLGTAANFVLFSTIGSVTNTGISQLTGNVGTNSGSSTGFGNVNGVMDDNNGASAQCATDLLSAYNQLNNDVPAFFPASPLGNGDTLVAGI
;
A
#
# COMPACT_ATOMS: atom_id res chain seq x y z
N MET A 1 18.16 25.34 32.22
CA MET A 1 17.05 24.59 32.86
C MET A 1 15.69 24.74 32.15
N LYS A 2 15.33 25.91 31.61
CA LYS A 2 14.05 26.11 30.89
C LYS A 2 13.94 25.29 29.59
N THR A 3 15.01 25.20 28.80
CA THR A 3 15.04 24.45 27.52
C THR A 3 14.87 22.94 27.71
N ASN A 4 15.54 22.32 28.68
CA ASN A 4 15.42 20.87 28.92
C ASN A 4 14.00 20.47 29.39
N ARG A 5 13.33 21.34 30.16
CA ARG A 5 11.93 21.12 30.58
C ARG A 5 10.97 21.28 29.40
N LEU A 6 11.26 22.20 28.48
CA LEU A 6 10.47 22.40 27.26
C LEU A 6 10.60 21.19 26.33
N CYS A 7 11.82 20.69 26.08
CA CYS A 7 12.04 19.50 25.25
C CYS A 7 11.37 18.24 25.85
N ALA A 8 11.43 18.08 27.18
CA ALA A 8 10.76 16.96 27.86
C ALA A 8 9.23 17.03 27.72
N LEU A 9 8.65 18.24 27.78
CA LEU A 9 7.22 18.46 27.58
C LEU A 9 6.82 18.14 26.13
N THR A 10 7.58 18.61 25.15
CA THR A 10 7.36 18.31 23.73
C THR A 10 7.42 16.81 23.45
N ALA A 11 8.43 16.11 23.98
CA ALA A 11 8.56 14.66 23.84
C ALA A 11 7.39 13.91 24.49
N GLY A 12 6.91 14.37 25.65
CA GLY A 12 5.74 13.80 26.32
C GLY A 12 4.45 13.97 25.51
N ILE A 13 4.24 15.13 24.88
CA ILE A 13 3.08 15.38 24.01
C ILE A 13 3.13 14.50 22.75
N LEU A 14 4.30 14.39 22.11
CA LEU A 14 4.53 13.50 20.97
C LEU A 14 4.26 12.03 21.30
N PHE A 15 4.64 11.58 22.50
CA PHE A 15 4.40 10.21 22.97
C PHE A 15 2.91 9.92 23.24
N LEU A 16 2.13 10.94 23.61
CA LEU A 16 0.69 10.84 23.90
C LEU A 16 -0.20 11.04 22.66
N MET A 17 0.39 11.43 21.52
CA MET A 17 -0.30 11.64 20.24
C MET A 17 0.35 10.81 19.12
N PRO A 18 0.45 9.47 19.25
CA PRO A 18 1.03 8.62 18.20
C PRO A 18 0.25 8.75 16.88
N SER A 19 -1.03 9.13 16.96
CA SER A 19 -1.94 9.35 15.84
C SER A 19 -1.79 10.69 15.11
N LEU A 20 -0.95 11.62 15.56
CA LEU A 20 -0.63 12.83 14.77
C LEU A 20 0.58 12.64 13.85
N ASN A 21 1.26 11.49 13.97
CA ASN A 21 2.36 11.08 13.10
C ASN A 21 1.93 9.95 12.15
N PHE A 22 0.66 9.92 11.72
CA PHE A 22 0.30 9.00 10.66
C PHE A 22 1.01 9.44 9.39
N GLY A 23 1.81 8.52 8.83
CA GLY A 23 2.18 8.60 7.43
C GLY A 23 0.91 8.71 6.58
N GLN A 24 1.02 9.38 5.44
CA GLN A 24 -0.04 9.58 4.44
C GLN A 24 -0.44 8.26 3.74
N ALA A 25 -0.29 7.12 4.42
CA ALA A 25 -0.42 5.79 3.85
C ALA A 25 -1.83 5.27 4.15
N PRO A 26 -2.58 4.83 3.12
CA PRO A 26 -3.87 4.20 3.31
C PRO A 26 -3.71 2.86 4.04
N THR A 27 -4.72 2.47 4.81
CA THR A 27 -4.75 1.11 5.37
C THR A 27 -5.10 0.12 4.26
N LEU A 28 -4.18 -0.81 3.95
CA LEU A 28 -4.36 -1.80 2.88
C LEU A 28 -5.18 -3.03 3.31
N GLY A 29 -5.37 -3.26 4.61
CA GLY A 29 -6.07 -4.45 5.10
C GLY A 29 -5.44 -5.75 4.57
N THR A 30 -6.27 -6.68 4.12
CA THR A 30 -5.83 -7.95 3.51
C THR A 30 -5.12 -7.78 2.17
N ALA A 31 -5.26 -6.65 1.49
CA ALA A 31 -4.51 -6.38 0.25
C ALA A 31 -2.99 -6.34 0.49
N ALA A 32 -2.55 -6.04 1.72
CA ALA A 32 -1.14 -6.10 2.11
C ALA A 32 -0.54 -7.53 2.04
N ASN A 33 -1.36 -8.58 2.03
CA ASN A 33 -0.90 -9.95 1.91
C ASN A 33 -0.59 -10.36 0.46
N PHE A 34 -1.06 -9.58 -0.52
CA PHE A 34 -0.93 -9.87 -1.93
C PHE A 34 0.21 -9.08 -2.57
N VAL A 35 1.09 -9.77 -3.29
CA VAL A 35 2.14 -9.14 -4.11
C VAL A 35 1.61 -8.77 -5.50
N LEU A 36 0.66 -9.54 -6.03
CA LEU A 36 -0.04 -9.27 -7.27
C LEU A 36 -1.51 -9.59 -7.08
N PHE A 37 -2.39 -8.63 -7.32
CA PHE A 37 -3.82 -8.83 -7.17
C PHE A 37 -4.62 -8.07 -8.22
N SER A 38 -5.73 -8.66 -8.65
CA SER A 38 -6.76 -7.97 -9.44
C SER A 38 -8.15 -8.23 -8.87
N THR A 39 -8.94 -7.17 -8.66
CA THR A 39 -10.36 -7.35 -8.30
C THR A 39 -11.15 -7.96 -9.45
N ILE A 40 -10.86 -7.54 -10.70
CA ILE A 40 -11.49 -8.06 -11.91
C ILE A 40 -10.43 -8.10 -13.01
N GLY A 41 -10.12 -9.29 -13.50
CA GLY A 41 -9.16 -9.52 -14.59
C GLY A 41 -8.24 -10.69 -14.29
N SER A 42 -7.72 -11.29 -15.37
CA SER A 42 -6.73 -12.37 -15.24
C SER A 42 -5.36 -11.80 -14.89
N VAL A 43 -4.60 -12.53 -14.08
CA VAL A 43 -3.21 -12.19 -13.72
C VAL A 43 -2.32 -13.22 -14.41
N THR A 44 -1.42 -12.79 -15.30
CA THR A 44 -0.61 -13.72 -16.10
C THR A 44 0.86 -13.38 -16.00
N ASN A 45 1.69 -14.39 -15.72
CA ASN A 45 3.13 -14.28 -15.76
C ASN A 45 3.70 -14.94 -17.03
N THR A 46 4.78 -14.36 -17.55
CA THR A 46 5.58 -14.97 -18.62
C THR A 46 7.04 -14.99 -18.18
N GLY A 47 7.76 -16.07 -18.47
CA GLY A 47 9.13 -16.25 -17.98
C GLY A 47 9.20 -16.56 -16.48
N ILE A 48 10.39 -16.39 -15.90
CA ILE A 48 10.68 -16.72 -14.50
C ILE A 48 10.57 -15.46 -13.65
N SER A 49 9.69 -15.50 -12.63
CA SER A 49 9.50 -14.43 -11.66
C SER A 49 9.68 -14.98 -10.24
N GLN A 50 10.24 -14.16 -9.34
CA GLN A 50 10.36 -14.47 -7.92
C GLN A 50 9.42 -13.57 -7.12
N LEU A 51 8.45 -14.16 -6.44
CA LEU A 51 7.36 -13.45 -5.78
C LEU A 51 7.27 -13.87 -4.32
N THR A 52 7.19 -12.88 -3.42
CA THR A 52 6.93 -13.08 -1.99
C THR A 52 5.64 -12.35 -1.62
N GLY A 53 4.64 -13.10 -1.18
CA GLY A 53 3.26 -12.65 -1.00
C GLY A 53 2.29 -13.43 -1.91
N ASN A 54 1.00 -13.29 -1.64
CA ASN A 54 -0.06 -13.99 -2.37
C ASN A 54 -0.25 -13.41 -3.77
N VAL A 55 -0.67 -14.25 -4.70
CA VAL A 55 -1.00 -13.87 -6.07
C VAL A 55 -2.43 -14.29 -6.32
N GLY A 56 -3.26 -13.43 -6.90
CA GLY A 56 -4.64 -13.83 -7.13
C GLY A 56 -5.51 -12.85 -7.88
N THR A 57 -6.71 -13.31 -8.20
CA THR A 57 -7.78 -12.46 -8.72
C THR A 57 -9.12 -12.83 -8.11
N ASN A 58 -9.96 -11.83 -7.83
CA ASN A 58 -11.32 -12.09 -7.35
C ASN A 58 -12.30 -12.44 -8.47
N SER A 59 -11.96 -12.09 -9.72
CA SER A 59 -12.75 -12.44 -10.90
C SER A 59 -11.83 -12.59 -12.10
N GLY A 60 -11.34 -13.81 -12.32
CA GLY A 60 -10.46 -14.15 -13.42
C GLY A 60 -9.73 -15.47 -13.16
N SER A 61 -8.52 -15.60 -13.71
CA SER A 61 -7.60 -16.68 -13.34
C SER A 61 -6.17 -16.17 -13.29
N SER A 62 -5.38 -16.72 -12.38
CA SER A 62 -3.93 -16.54 -12.31
C SER A 62 -3.21 -17.65 -13.06
N THR A 63 -2.43 -17.31 -14.09
CA THR A 63 -1.77 -18.31 -14.98
C THR A 63 -0.31 -17.99 -15.27
N GLY A 64 0.46 -19.01 -15.67
CA GLY A 64 1.86 -18.86 -16.06
C GLY A 64 2.85 -18.59 -14.91
N PHE A 65 2.40 -18.71 -13.66
CA PHE A 65 3.25 -18.60 -12.48
C PHE A 65 3.98 -19.92 -12.21
N GLY A 66 5.25 -19.81 -11.81
CA GLY A 66 6.00 -20.91 -11.19
C GLY A 66 5.74 -20.97 -9.68
N ASN A 67 6.77 -21.32 -8.91
CA ASN A 67 6.69 -21.29 -7.45
C ASN A 67 6.56 -19.85 -6.95
N VAL A 68 5.57 -19.61 -6.09
CA VAL A 68 5.36 -18.35 -5.37
C VAL A 68 5.63 -18.60 -3.90
N ASN A 69 6.34 -17.69 -3.22
CA ASN A 69 6.48 -17.70 -1.76
C ASN A 69 5.24 -17.03 -1.13
N GLY A 70 4.10 -17.71 -1.25
CA GLY A 70 2.77 -17.23 -0.90
C GLY A 70 1.69 -18.19 -1.39
N VAL A 71 0.43 -17.74 -1.36
CA VAL A 71 -0.73 -18.52 -1.80
C VAL A 71 -1.25 -18.00 -3.13
N MET A 72 -1.69 -18.92 -4.01
CA MET A 72 -2.47 -18.59 -5.20
C MET A 72 -3.95 -18.51 -4.81
N ASP A 73 -4.51 -17.30 -4.76
CA ASP A 73 -5.86 -17.02 -4.25
C ASP A 73 -6.78 -16.50 -5.37
N ASP A 74 -7.34 -17.42 -6.16
CA ASP A 74 -8.28 -17.10 -7.23
C ASP A 74 -9.73 -17.39 -6.82
N ASN A 75 -10.62 -16.40 -7.05
CA ASN A 75 -12.08 -16.50 -6.89
C ASN A 75 -12.53 -17.16 -5.57
N ASN A 76 -11.87 -16.81 -4.46
CA ASN A 76 -12.09 -17.40 -3.14
C ASN A 76 -12.35 -16.34 -2.05
N GLY A 77 -12.46 -16.77 -0.79
CA GLY A 77 -12.73 -15.86 0.33
C GLY A 77 -11.63 -14.84 0.58
N ALA A 78 -10.36 -15.21 0.39
CA ALA A 78 -9.23 -14.30 0.55
C ALA A 78 -9.22 -13.22 -0.56
N SER A 79 -9.44 -13.61 -1.82
CA SER A 79 -9.54 -12.66 -2.92
C SER A 79 -10.74 -11.72 -2.78
N ALA A 80 -11.87 -12.21 -2.25
CA ALA A 80 -13.06 -11.40 -2.03
C ALA A 80 -12.85 -10.32 -0.95
N GLN A 81 -12.19 -10.68 0.16
CA GLN A 81 -11.84 -9.70 1.18
C GLN A 81 -10.80 -8.70 0.67
N CYS A 82 -9.79 -9.17 -0.07
CA CYS A 82 -8.77 -8.32 -0.68
C CYS A 82 -9.37 -7.28 -1.63
N ALA A 83 -10.36 -7.66 -2.44
CA ALA A 83 -11.09 -6.73 -3.31
C ALA A 83 -11.78 -5.60 -2.53
N THR A 84 -12.40 -5.94 -1.39
CA THR A 84 -13.11 -4.98 -0.54
C THR A 84 -12.14 -4.01 0.15
N ASP A 85 -11.03 -4.54 0.67
CA ASP A 85 -10.00 -3.75 1.34
C ASP A 85 -9.25 -2.87 0.34
N LEU A 86 -8.96 -3.37 -0.87
CA LEU A 86 -8.35 -2.60 -1.95
C LEU A 86 -9.24 -1.42 -2.37
N LEU A 87 -10.56 -1.63 -2.52
CA LEU A 87 -11.48 -0.53 -2.82
C LEU A 87 -11.49 0.52 -1.71
N SER A 88 -11.41 0.10 -0.46
CA SER A 88 -11.34 1.00 0.70
C SER A 88 -10.05 1.83 0.70
N ALA A 89 -8.91 1.20 0.39
CA ALA A 89 -7.62 1.88 0.23
C ALA A 89 -7.62 2.86 -0.95
N TYR A 90 -8.16 2.46 -2.10
CA TYR A 90 -8.34 3.34 -3.25
C TYR A 90 -9.17 4.58 -2.90
N ASN A 91 -10.30 4.40 -2.21
CA ASN A 91 -11.15 5.53 -1.81
C ASN A 91 -10.45 6.46 -0.82
N GLN A 92 -9.57 5.96 0.06
CA GLN A 92 -8.74 6.82 0.91
C GLN A 92 -7.80 7.69 0.05
N LEU A 93 -7.02 7.06 -0.82
CA LEU A 93 -6.09 7.76 -1.73
C LEU A 93 -6.79 8.77 -2.63
N ASN A 94 -7.96 8.42 -3.18
CA ASN A 94 -8.71 9.32 -4.07
C ASN A 94 -9.31 10.53 -3.34
N ASN A 95 -9.48 10.44 -2.02
CA ASN A 95 -9.97 11.55 -1.19
C ASN A 95 -8.83 12.40 -0.60
N ASP A 96 -7.59 11.98 -0.76
CA ASP A 96 -6.44 12.74 -0.31
C ASP A 96 -6.31 14.05 -1.10
N VAL A 97 -5.95 15.12 -0.38
CA VAL A 97 -5.80 16.46 -0.97
C VAL A 97 -4.35 16.63 -1.42
N PRO A 98 -4.08 16.84 -2.72
CA PRO A 98 -2.72 17.04 -3.21
C PRO A 98 -2.04 18.25 -2.54
N ALA A 99 -0.81 18.04 -2.08
CA ALA A 99 0.07 19.08 -1.57
C ALA A 99 0.98 19.63 -2.67
N PHE A 100 1.26 18.84 -3.71
CA PHE A 100 2.13 19.22 -4.81
C PHE A 100 1.73 18.54 -6.12
N PHE A 101 1.94 19.23 -7.24
CA PHE A 101 1.70 18.69 -8.58
C PHE A 101 3.02 18.69 -9.38
N PRO A 102 3.72 17.54 -9.49
CA PRO A 102 4.94 17.46 -10.29
C PRO A 102 4.66 17.67 -11.78
N ALA A 103 5.60 18.29 -12.49
CA ALA A 103 5.55 18.40 -13.94
C ALA A 103 5.85 17.05 -14.61
N SER A 104 5.38 16.87 -15.84
CA SER A 104 5.74 15.72 -16.68
C SER A 104 6.96 16.07 -17.56
N PRO A 105 7.95 15.17 -17.74
CA PRO A 105 8.06 13.82 -17.19
C PRO A 105 8.72 13.78 -15.80
N LEU A 106 8.28 12.85 -14.95
CA LEU A 106 8.98 12.50 -13.70
C LEU A 106 10.22 11.65 -14.00
N GLY A 107 11.35 11.94 -13.37
CA GLY A 107 12.57 11.13 -13.46
C GLY A 107 13.85 11.98 -13.55
N ASN A 108 14.86 11.53 -14.30
CA ASN A 108 16.07 12.31 -14.64
C ASN A 108 16.79 13.01 -13.47
N GLY A 109 16.71 12.47 -12.26
CA GLY A 109 17.33 13.04 -11.06
C GLY A 109 16.42 13.91 -10.20
N ASP A 110 15.10 13.97 -10.48
CA ASP A 110 14.12 14.62 -9.63
C ASP A 110 14.17 14.09 -8.19
N THR A 111 14.04 15.00 -7.22
CA THR A 111 13.91 14.66 -5.80
C THR A 111 12.50 15.00 -5.34
N LEU A 112 11.76 13.99 -4.89
CA LEU A 112 10.44 14.17 -4.30
C LEU A 112 10.55 14.24 -2.78
N VAL A 113 9.89 15.24 -2.18
CA VAL A 113 9.69 15.30 -0.73
C VAL A 113 8.38 14.60 -0.36
N ALA A 114 8.24 14.16 0.89
CA ALA A 114 7.01 13.51 1.34
C ALA A 114 5.79 14.42 1.15
N GLY A 115 4.71 13.88 0.58
CA GLY A 115 3.50 14.61 0.24
C GLY A 115 2.56 13.77 -0.62
N ILE A 116 1.35 14.31 -0.81
CA ILE A 116 0.34 13.84 -1.76
C ILE A 116 0.48 14.64 -3.06
#